data_AF-A0A7S2QKF8-F1
#
_entry.id   AF-A0A7S2QKF8-F1
#
_cell.length_a   1.000
_cell.length_b   1.000
_cell.length_c   1.000
_cell.angle_alpha   90.00
_cell.angle_beta   90.00
_cell.angle_gamma   90.00
#
_symmetry.space_group_name_H-M   'P 1'
#
loop_
_entity.id
_entity.type
_entity.pdbx_description
1 polymer ?
#
loop_
_entity_poly.entity_id
_entity_poly.type
_entity_poly.pdbx_seq_one_letter_code
_entity_poly.pdbx_strand_id
1 'polypeptide(L)'
;MRFSAAARGMLLGLGSVGAQQAGTVVEEAHPATSLKRCTLTEGCAAEPAAVVLDANWRWVHDKEGYQNCFTDGEWDESFCPDGDTCAKSCALEGVDATGYKNTYGIEQIEDGLEMKFMTSGGNVGSRVYLTDGKESYKVFKLKNKEFSVDVDVATLACGLNGALYFVEMDGKGGKGLGANAAGAKFGTGYCDAQCPHDIKWMDGEANVDGAHGMCCFEMDIWEANKMATAFT
;
A
#
# COMPACT_ATOMS: atom_id res chain seq x y z
N MET A 1 43.61 21.79 -28.12
CA MET A 1 42.85 23.06 -28.20
C MET A 1 41.91 23.13 -27.02
N ARG A 2 42.06 24.17 -26.20
CA ARG A 2 41.16 24.51 -25.10
C ARG A 2 39.98 25.28 -25.69
N PHE A 3 38.76 24.86 -25.40
CA PHE A 3 37.60 25.76 -25.44
C PHE A 3 37.02 25.83 -24.04
N SER A 4 37.24 26.99 -23.42
CA SER A 4 36.52 27.45 -22.23
C SER A 4 35.22 28.06 -22.73
N ALA A 5 34.08 27.51 -22.27
CA ALA A 5 32.79 28.15 -22.40
C ALA A 5 32.26 28.35 -20.98
N ALA A 6 32.33 29.58 -20.50
CA ALA A 6 31.66 30.02 -19.29
C ALA A 6 30.15 30.09 -19.59
N ALA A 7 29.38 29.14 -19.07
CA ALA A 7 27.93 29.25 -19.02
C ALA A 7 27.54 29.88 -17.67
N ARG A 8 27.11 31.14 -17.73
CA ARG A 8 26.40 31.83 -16.64
C ARG A 8 25.10 31.08 -16.37
N GLY A 9 24.82 30.88 -15.08
CA GLY A 9 23.74 30.04 -14.60
C GLY A 9 22.34 30.49 -15.01
N MET A 10 21.50 29.47 -15.13
CA MET A 10 20.10 29.52 -14.76
C MET A 10 19.92 28.37 -13.77
N LEU A 11 19.91 28.66 -12.47
CA LEU A 11 19.32 27.74 -11.50
C LEU A 11 17.82 27.72 -11.87
N LEU A 12 17.41 26.72 -12.65
CA LEU A 12 16.04 26.26 -12.57
C LEU A 12 15.88 25.75 -11.15
N GLY A 13 15.24 26.54 -10.30
CA GLY A 13 14.65 26.02 -9.08
C GLY A 13 13.72 24.90 -9.51
N LEU A 14 14.13 23.66 -9.25
CA LEU A 14 13.20 22.56 -9.12
C LEU A 14 12.28 22.98 -7.97
N GLY A 15 11.18 23.63 -8.30
CA GLY A 15 10.07 23.75 -7.38
C GLY A 15 9.74 22.32 -6.99
N SER A 16 9.96 22.00 -5.71
CA SER A 16 9.50 20.76 -5.13
C SER A 16 8.00 20.75 -5.35
N VAL A 17 7.54 20.05 -6.38
CA VAL A 17 6.11 19.86 -6.58
C VAL A 17 5.69 19.06 -5.35
N GLY A 18 4.94 19.75 -4.48
CA GLY A 18 4.35 19.13 -3.31
C GLY A 18 3.51 17.96 -3.80
N ALA A 19 3.62 16.88 -3.06
CA ALA A 19 3.17 15.56 -3.37
C ALA A 19 2.35 15.03 -2.16
N GLN A 20 1.34 14.16 -2.23
CA GLN A 20 1.01 13.17 -1.21
C GLN A 20 2.30 12.60 -0.65
N GLN A 21 2.63 13.03 0.57
CA GLN A 21 3.95 12.83 1.11
C GLN A 21 4.07 11.50 1.84
N ALA A 22 5.31 11.03 1.92
CA ALA A 22 5.70 10.10 2.96
C ALA A 22 5.86 10.89 4.28
N GLY A 23 5.24 10.40 5.36
CA GLY A 23 5.51 10.86 6.71
C GLY A 23 6.94 10.52 7.12
N THR A 24 7.43 11.23 8.13
CA THR A 24 8.83 11.11 8.59
C THR A 24 8.94 10.96 10.10
N VAL A 25 7.83 10.85 10.83
CA VAL A 25 7.85 10.67 12.28
C VAL A 25 8.15 9.22 12.62
N VAL A 26 7.57 8.27 11.89
CA VAL A 26 7.75 6.83 12.12
C VAL A 26 8.42 6.22 10.91
N GLU A 27 9.53 5.51 11.13
CA GLU A 27 10.19 4.77 10.06
C GLU A 27 9.34 3.56 9.66
N GLU A 28 8.98 3.48 8.38
CA GLU A 28 8.27 2.34 7.82
C GLU A 28 9.13 1.06 7.87
N ALA A 29 8.63 0.04 8.56
CA ALA A 29 9.31 -1.24 8.73
C ALA A 29 8.44 -2.40 8.22
N HIS A 30 8.56 -2.72 6.92
CA HIS A 30 7.81 -3.80 6.27
C HIS A 30 8.07 -5.16 6.95
N PRO A 31 7.04 -5.87 7.45
CA PRO A 31 7.19 -7.22 7.98
C PRO A 31 7.68 -8.18 6.89
N ALA A 32 8.75 -8.92 7.16
CA ALA A 32 9.23 -9.94 6.26
C ALA A 32 8.18 -11.07 6.11
N THR A 33 8.14 -11.70 4.95
CA THR A 33 7.27 -12.86 4.70
C THR A 33 7.97 -13.88 3.82
N SER A 34 7.44 -15.10 3.80
CA SER A 34 7.99 -16.18 3.00
C SER A 34 7.47 -16.14 1.57
N LEU A 35 8.38 -16.02 0.62
CA LEU A 35 8.12 -16.27 -0.80
C LEU A 35 9.13 -17.28 -1.31
N LYS A 36 8.65 -18.23 -2.13
CA LYS A 36 9.51 -19.20 -2.81
C LYS A 36 9.29 -19.10 -4.31
N ARG A 37 10.37 -19.14 -5.07
CA ARG A 37 10.33 -19.21 -6.54
C ARG A 37 10.82 -20.57 -7.00
N CYS A 38 9.99 -21.25 -7.77
CA CYS A 38 10.27 -22.61 -8.23
C CYS A 38 10.60 -22.66 -9.73
N THR A 39 11.53 -23.53 -10.10
CA THR A 39 11.82 -23.91 -11.49
C THR A 39 11.82 -25.44 -11.62
N LEU A 40 11.60 -25.93 -12.84
CA LEU A 40 11.60 -27.38 -13.09
C LEU A 40 12.97 -28.04 -12.80
N THR A 41 14.06 -27.30 -12.95
CA THR A 41 15.43 -27.83 -12.85
C THR A 41 16.05 -27.64 -11.47
N GLU A 42 15.69 -26.59 -10.74
CA GLU A 42 16.35 -26.20 -9.49
C GLU A 42 15.45 -26.36 -8.26
N GLY A 43 14.20 -26.80 -8.43
CA GLY A 43 13.23 -26.82 -7.34
C GLY A 43 12.86 -25.41 -6.89
N CYS A 44 12.52 -25.25 -5.62
CA CYS A 44 12.09 -23.98 -5.03
C CYS A 44 13.20 -23.34 -4.20
N ALA A 45 13.52 -22.07 -4.48
CA ALA A 45 14.44 -21.27 -3.69
C ALA A 45 13.67 -20.15 -2.97
N ALA A 46 14.11 -19.82 -1.74
CA ALA A 46 13.59 -18.67 -1.02
C ALA A 46 13.90 -17.38 -1.79
N GLU A 47 12.91 -16.51 -1.87
CA GLU A 47 13.02 -15.18 -2.47
C GLU A 47 12.71 -14.14 -1.40
N PRO A 48 13.59 -13.12 -1.18
CA PRO A 48 13.31 -12.06 -0.23
C PRO A 48 12.00 -11.36 -0.56
N ALA A 49 11.12 -11.27 0.43
CA ALA A 49 9.85 -10.58 0.32
C ALA A 49 9.44 -10.01 1.68
N ALA A 50 8.66 -8.95 1.62
CA ALA A 50 8.01 -8.35 2.77
C ALA A 50 6.59 -7.94 2.40
N VAL A 51 5.81 -7.50 3.38
CA VAL A 51 4.48 -6.92 3.16
C VAL A 51 4.44 -5.45 3.56
N VAL A 52 3.58 -4.69 2.88
CA VAL A 52 3.32 -3.28 3.19
C VAL A 52 1.83 -3.06 3.40
N LEU A 53 1.47 -2.33 4.45
CA LEU A 53 0.09 -1.95 4.74
C LEU A 53 -0.43 -0.95 3.70
N ASP A 54 -1.67 -1.16 3.26
CA ASP A 54 -2.42 -0.25 2.40
C ASP A 54 -2.56 1.16 3.00
N ALA A 55 -2.51 2.16 2.11
CA ALA A 55 -2.57 3.57 2.48
C ALA A 55 -3.83 4.00 3.24
N ASN A 56 -4.99 3.35 3.04
CA ASN A 56 -6.24 3.68 3.75
C ASN A 56 -6.13 3.46 5.27
N TRP A 57 -5.33 2.49 5.72
CA TRP A 57 -5.19 2.20 7.15
C TRP A 57 -4.18 3.11 7.85
N ARG A 58 -3.35 3.83 7.09
CA ARG A 58 -2.29 4.65 7.66
C ARG A 58 -2.85 5.89 8.33
N TRP A 59 -2.12 6.35 9.34
CA TRP A 59 -2.33 7.67 9.90
C TRP A 59 -1.99 8.73 8.83
N VAL A 60 -2.92 9.67 8.65
CA VAL A 60 -2.76 10.80 7.74
C VAL A 60 -2.73 12.09 8.54
N HIS A 61 -1.61 12.81 8.46
CA HIS A 61 -1.40 14.06 9.18
C HIS A 61 -0.75 15.11 8.28
N ASP A 62 -0.77 16.35 8.75
CA ASP A 62 -0.09 17.45 8.08
C ASP A 62 1.41 17.15 7.96
N LYS A 63 1.99 17.52 6.82
CA LYS A 63 3.38 17.20 6.46
C LYS A 63 4.41 17.69 7.48
N GLU A 64 4.11 18.78 8.18
CA GLU A 64 5.08 19.48 9.05
C GLU A 64 4.86 19.19 10.53
N GLY A 65 3.83 18.41 10.88
CA GLY A 65 3.35 18.28 12.25
C GLY A 65 2.64 16.96 12.54
N TYR A 66 1.68 17.05 13.45
CA TYR A 66 0.93 15.92 14.03
C TYR A 66 -0.58 16.18 13.98
N GLN A 67 -1.03 17.21 13.25
CA GLN A 67 -2.45 17.51 13.09
C GLN A 67 -3.03 16.57 12.05
N ASN A 68 -4.10 15.87 12.41
CA ASN A 68 -4.71 14.91 11.50
C ASN A 68 -5.30 15.63 10.29
N CYS A 69 -4.98 15.15 9.09
CA CYS A 69 -5.72 15.55 7.89
C CYS A 69 -6.98 14.71 7.69
N PHE A 70 -7.03 13.52 8.28
CA PHE A 70 -8.18 12.62 8.19
C PHE A 70 -8.47 12.01 9.56
N THR A 71 -9.71 12.06 10.02
CA THR A 71 -10.17 11.46 11.28
C THR A 71 -11.60 10.97 11.11
N ASP A 72 -11.87 9.72 11.53
CA ASP A 72 -13.21 9.13 11.61
C ASP A 72 -14.08 9.25 10.34
N GLY A 73 -13.46 9.20 9.15
CA GLY A 73 -14.17 9.29 7.87
C GLY A 73 -14.15 10.66 7.22
N GLU A 74 -13.64 11.68 7.90
CA GLU A 74 -13.69 13.07 7.46
C GLU A 74 -12.29 13.66 7.23
N TRP A 75 -12.16 14.48 6.19
CA TRP A 75 -10.97 15.27 5.91
C TRP A 75 -11.04 16.63 6.63
N ASP A 76 -9.93 17.10 7.18
CA ASP A 76 -9.85 18.46 7.74
C ASP A 76 -9.75 19.48 6.60
N GLU A 77 -10.80 20.29 6.41
CA GLU A 77 -10.88 21.31 5.35
C GLU A 77 -9.75 22.33 5.38
N SER A 78 -9.08 22.54 6.52
CA SER A 78 -7.95 23.46 6.65
C SER A 78 -6.73 22.98 5.86
N PHE A 79 -6.57 21.65 5.75
CA PHE A 79 -5.51 21.00 4.99
C PHE A 79 -6.00 20.47 3.64
N CYS A 80 -7.27 20.11 3.57
CA CYS A 80 -7.87 19.38 2.47
C CYS A 80 -9.12 20.07 1.89
N PRO A 81 -9.02 21.34 1.45
CA PRO A 81 -10.14 22.01 0.77
C PRO A 81 -10.42 21.42 -0.63
N ASP A 82 -9.42 20.76 -1.21
CA ASP A 82 -9.48 20.03 -2.47
C ASP A 82 -8.41 18.91 -2.46
N GLY A 83 -8.52 17.95 -3.39
CA GLY A 83 -7.68 16.76 -3.44
C GLY A 83 -6.19 17.04 -3.67
N ASP A 84 -5.86 18.02 -4.52
CA ASP A 84 -4.48 18.38 -4.87
C ASP A 84 -3.79 19.12 -3.70
N THR A 85 -4.49 20.07 -3.09
CA THR A 85 -4.02 20.78 -1.88
C THR A 85 -3.84 19.79 -0.72
N CYS A 86 -4.79 18.87 -0.53
CA CYS A 86 -4.71 17.86 0.50
C CYS A 86 -3.50 16.96 0.34
N ALA A 87 -3.26 16.44 -0.88
CA ALA A 87 -2.09 15.64 -1.17
C ALA A 87 -0.80 16.40 -0.87
N LYS A 88 -0.70 17.67 -1.24
CA LYS A 88 0.50 18.49 -0.96
C LYS A 88 0.75 18.74 0.52
N SER A 89 -0.34 18.89 1.28
CA SER A 89 -0.31 19.33 2.67
C SER A 89 -0.19 18.17 3.65
N CYS A 90 -0.56 16.96 3.24
CA CYS A 90 -0.66 15.79 4.12
C CYS A 90 0.32 14.68 3.75
N ALA A 91 0.60 13.84 4.73
CA ALA A 91 1.54 12.74 4.65
C ALA A 91 0.93 11.43 5.14
N LEU A 92 1.30 10.33 4.49
CA LEU A 92 1.06 8.97 4.96
C LEU A 92 2.18 8.55 5.90
N GLU A 93 1.88 8.34 7.18
CA GLU A 93 2.91 7.97 8.14
C GLU A 93 3.34 6.51 8.00
N GLY A 94 4.58 6.25 8.39
CA GLY A 94 5.14 4.91 8.50
C GLY A 94 4.50 4.12 9.64
N VAL A 95 4.72 2.81 9.58
CA VAL A 95 4.32 1.85 10.60
C VAL A 95 5.57 1.07 10.97
N ASP A 96 5.98 1.16 12.23
CA ASP A 96 7.08 0.37 12.75
C ASP A 96 6.64 -1.09 13.02
N ALA A 97 7.60 -1.96 13.33
CA ALA A 97 7.32 -3.37 13.60
C ALA A 97 6.32 -3.57 14.75
N THR A 98 6.32 -2.68 15.74
CA THR A 98 5.39 -2.75 16.89
C THR A 98 3.98 -2.34 16.46
N GLY A 99 3.85 -1.32 15.61
CA GLY A 99 2.60 -0.84 15.05
C GLY A 99 1.93 -1.86 14.14
N TYR A 100 2.70 -2.53 13.29
CA TYR A 100 2.17 -3.63 12.45
C TYR A 100 1.47 -4.69 13.32
N LYS A 101 2.11 -5.13 14.40
CA LYS A 101 1.56 -6.14 15.30
C LYS A 101 0.43 -5.62 16.19
N ASN A 102 0.67 -4.52 16.91
CA ASN A 102 -0.23 -4.09 17.99
C ASN A 102 -1.40 -3.26 17.47
N THR A 103 -1.17 -2.41 16.47
CA THR A 103 -2.21 -1.55 15.89
C THR A 103 -2.99 -2.32 14.84
N TYR A 104 -2.30 -2.97 13.89
CA TYR A 104 -2.95 -3.57 12.71
C TYR A 104 -3.10 -5.09 12.78
N GLY A 105 -2.51 -5.76 13.76
CA GLY A 105 -2.68 -7.20 13.95
C GLY A 105 -1.99 -8.04 12.88
N ILE A 106 -0.95 -7.48 12.26
CA ILE A 106 -0.16 -8.11 11.21
C ILE A 106 1.15 -8.58 11.83
N GLU A 107 1.38 -9.89 11.85
CA GLU A 107 2.56 -10.49 12.49
C GLU A 107 3.16 -11.56 11.58
N GLN A 108 4.49 -11.53 11.45
CA GLN A 108 5.22 -12.61 10.79
C GLN A 108 5.14 -13.88 11.65
N ILE A 109 4.78 -15.00 11.04
CA ILE A 109 4.82 -16.32 11.65
C ILE A 109 5.84 -17.20 10.93
N GLU A 110 6.07 -18.41 11.44
CA GLU A 110 6.89 -19.39 10.73
C GLU A 110 6.32 -19.63 9.33
N ASP A 111 7.14 -19.40 8.31
CA ASP A 111 6.79 -19.57 6.89
C ASP A 111 5.58 -18.77 6.37
N GLY A 112 5.16 -17.68 7.04
CA GLY A 112 4.02 -16.91 6.57
C GLY A 112 3.71 -15.61 7.34
N LEU A 113 2.43 -15.23 7.30
CA LEU A 113 1.88 -14.03 7.92
C LEU A 113 0.55 -14.36 8.59
N GLU A 114 0.35 -13.89 9.84
CA GLU A 114 -0.95 -13.88 10.51
C GLU A 114 -1.55 -12.47 10.42
N MET A 115 -2.86 -12.38 10.14
CA MET A 115 -3.61 -11.13 10.08
C MET A 115 -4.87 -11.24 10.95
N LYS A 116 -4.96 -10.41 11.98
CA LYS A 116 -6.13 -10.37 12.89
C LYS A 116 -7.23 -9.47 12.35
N PHE A 117 -8.48 -9.92 12.50
CA PHE A 117 -9.64 -9.11 12.13
C PHE A 117 -9.83 -7.90 13.06
N MET A 118 -9.58 -8.02 14.36
CA MET A 118 -9.66 -6.90 15.31
C MET A 118 -8.45 -6.87 16.23
N THR A 119 -7.98 -5.67 16.56
CA THR A 119 -6.93 -5.44 17.57
C THR A 119 -7.50 -4.72 18.78
N SER A 120 -6.77 -4.76 19.90
CA SER A 120 -7.18 -4.09 21.15
C SER A 120 -7.25 -2.56 21.02
N GLY A 121 -6.56 -1.99 20.02
CA GLY A 121 -6.60 -0.56 19.70
C GLY A 121 -7.86 -0.15 18.91
N GLY A 122 -8.73 -1.10 18.55
CA GLY A 122 -9.97 -0.84 17.82
C GLY A 122 -9.83 -0.88 16.29
N ASN A 123 -8.65 -1.21 15.75
CA ASN A 123 -8.50 -1.43 14.30
C ASN A 123 -9.35 -2.64 13.87
N VAL A 124 -10.00 -2.50 12.71
CA VAL A 124 -10.81 -3.55 12.08
C VAL A 124 -10.29 -3.83 10.67
N GLY A 125 -9.96 -5.09 10.41
CA GLY A 125 -9.43 -5.55 9.13
C GLY A 125 -8.06 -4.97 8.78
N SER A 126 -7.52 -5.42 7.66
CA SER A 126 -6.33 -4.87 7.03
C SER A 126 -6.23 -5.36 5.58
N ARG A 127 -5.49 -4.61 4.76
CA ARG A 127 -5.06 -5.01 3.42
C ARG A 127 -3.56 -4.78 3.29
N VAL A 128 -2.84 -5.77 2.78
CA VAL A 128 -1.39 -5.71 2.61
C VAL A 128 -0.97 -6.15 1.22
N TYR A 129 0.16 -5.64 0.75
CA TYR A 129 0.74 -5.98 -0.54
C TYR A 129 2.10 -6.62 -0.38
N LEU A 130 2.41 -7.59 -1.24
CA LEU A 130 3.75 -8.17 -1.31
C LEU A 130 4.71 -7.16 -1.98
N THR A 131 5.88 -6.97 -1.39
CA THR A 131 6.92 -6.01 -1.83
C THR A 131 8.30 -6.67 -1.81
N ASP A 132 9.25 -6.06 -2.50
CA ASP A 132 10.69 -6.40 -2.39
C ASP A 132 11.34 -5.87 -1.10
N GLY A 133 10.55 -5.21 -0.23
CA GLY A 133 10.99 -4.62 1.02
C GLY A 133 11.59 -3.21 0.87
N LYS A 134 11.45 -2.59 -0.31
CA LYS A 134 11.99 -1.26 -0.60
C LYS A 134 10.91 -0.31 -1.13
N GLU A 135 10.86 -0.13 -2.43
CA GLU A 135 10.15 0.96 -3.11
C GLU A 135 9.21 0.43 -4.21
N SER A 136 9.00 -0.88 -4.29
CA SER A 136 8.20 -1.49 -5.36
C SER A 136 7.47 -2.74 -4.91
N TYR A 137 6.24 -2.88 -5.40
CA TYR A 137 5.47 -4.11 -5.23
C TYR A 137 6.10 -5.27 -5.97
N LYS A 138 5.83 -6.48 -5.46
CA LYS A 138 6.16 -7.71 -6.15
C LYS A 138 5.13 -7.95 -7.27
N VAL A 139 5.50 -7.62 -8.50
CA VAL A 139 4.64 -7.83 -9.67
C VAL A 139 4.77 -9.27 -10.20
N PHE A 140 3.64 -9.96 -10.32
CA PHE A 140 3.58 -11.32 -10.85
C PHE A 140 3.09 -11.33 -12.31
N LYS A 141 3.73 -12.15 -13.15
CA LYS A 141 3.30 -12.42 -14.53
C LYS A 141 2.75 -13.84 -14.60
N LEU A 142 1.47 -13.98 -14.33
CA LEU A 142 0.82 -15.27 -14.02
C LEU A 142 0.59 -16.19 -15.22
N LYS A 143 0.55 -15.65 -16.45
CA LYS A 143 0.30 -16.48 -17.64
C LYS A 143 1.34 -17.60 -17.76
N ASN A 144 0.85 -18.84 -17.86
CA ASN A 144 1.68 -20.04 -17.94
C ASN A 144 2.66 -20.17 -16.75
N LYS A 145 2.16 -19.91 -15.54
CA LYS A 145 2.82 -20.10 -14.25
C LYS A 145 1.85 -20.74 -13.27
N GLU A 146 2.39 -21.23 -12.17
CA GLU A 146 1.65 -21.73 -11.02
C GLU A 146 1.87 -20.77 -9.84
N PHE A 147 0.81 -20.56 -9.05
CA PHE A 147 0.86 -19.89 -7.76
C PHE A 147 0.23 -20.81 -6.72
N SER A 148 0.94 -21.03 -5.62
CA SER A 148 0.50 -21.95 -4.56
C SER A 148 0.74 -21.29 -3.21
N VAL A 149 -0.21 -21.49 -2.30
CA VAL A 149 -0.21 -20.91 -0.94
C VAL A 149 -0.93 -21.86 0.00
N ASP A 150 -0.42 -21.99 1.22
CA ASP A 150 -1.11 -22.65 2.32
C ASP A 150 -1.87 -21.59 3.12
N VAL A 151 -3.13 -21.86 3.46
CA VAL A 151 -4.02 -20.93 4.18
C VAL A 151 -4.70 -21.63 5.35
N ASP A 152 -4.76 -20.95 6.50
CA ASP A 152 -5.58 -21.37 7.64
C ASP A 152 -6.72 -20.36 7.84
N VAL A 153 -7.94 -20.81 7.57
CA VAL A 153 -9.17 -20.01 7.76
C VAL A 153 -10.08 -20.61 8.83
N ALA A 154 -9.59 -21.54 9.66
CA ALA A 154 -10.41 -22.30 10.61
C ALA A 154 -11.15 -21.40 11.62
N THR A 155 -10.59 -20.23 11.91
CA THR A 155 -11.15 -19.24 12.85
C THR A 155 -12.04 -18.19 12.17
N LEU A 156 -12.06 -18.12 10.83
CA LEU A 156 -12.88 -17.17 10.08
C LEU A 156 -14.33 -17.66 10.00
N ALA A 157 -15.23 -17.01 10.75
CA ALA A 157 -16.65 -17.35 10.78
C ALA A 157 -17.44 -16.72 9.61
N CYS A 158 -18.74 -17.03 9.53
CA CYS A 158 -19.66 -16.40 8.58
C CYS A 158 -19.59 -14.87 8.66
N GLY A 159 -19.59 -14.20 7.51
CA GLY A 159 -19.52 -12.74 7.42
C GLY A 159 -18.10 -12.16 7.41
N LEU A 160 -17.07 -12.99 7.55
CA LEU A 160 -15.67 -12.61 7.34
C LEU A 160 -15.16 -13.17 6.01
N ASN A 161 -14.15 -12.50 5.45
CA ASN A 161 -13.44 -12.92 4.26
C ASN A 161 -11.93 -12.76 4.50
N GLY A 162 -11.19 -13.87 4.43
CA GLY A 162 -9.74 -13.87 4.31
C GLY A 162 -9.40 -14.03 2.84
N ALA A 163 -8.94 -12.96 2.22
CA ALA A 163 -8.78 -12.88 0.78
C ALA A 163 -7.30 -12.89 0.35
N LEU A 164 -7.02 -13.58 -0.76
CA LEU A 164 -5.77 -13.50 -1.51
C LEU A 164 -6.11 -13.39 -3.00
N TYR A 165 -5.68 -12.30 -3.61
CA TYR A 165 -6.05 -11.96 -4.99
C TYR A 165 -4.95 -11.11 -5.64
N PHE A 166 -5.03 -10.95 -6.95
CA PHE A 166 -4.15 -10.09 -7.72
C PHE A 166 -4.93 -8.95 -8.35
N VAL A 167 -4.35 -7.75 -8.32
CA VAL A 167 -4.88 -6.56 -9.00
C VAL A 167 -3.81 -5.94 -9.90
N GLU A 168 -4.24 -5.26 -10.96
CA GLU A 168 -3.34 -4.58 -11.92
C GLU A 168 -2.86 -3.20 -11.41
N MET A 169 -2.30 -3.16 -10.20
CA MET A 169 -1.67 -1.95 -9.65
C MET A 169 -0.34 -1.64 -10.34
N ASP A 170 0.02 -0.35 -10.42
CA ASP A 170 1.37 0.08 -10.83
C ASP A 170 2.42 -0.44 -9.83
N GLY A 171 3.56 -0.93 -10.33
CA GLY A 171 4.59 -1.54 -9.50
C GLY A 171 5.25 -0.59 -8.50
N LYS A 172 5.12 0.74 -8.68
CA LYS A 172 5.59 1.77 -7.75
C LYS A 172 4.45 2.40 -6.95
N GLY A 173 3.24 1.84 -7.02
CA GLY A 173 2.04 2.37 -6.37
C GLY A 173 1.65 3.75 -6.91
N GLY A 174 2.01 4.07 -8.15
CA GLY A 174 1.74 5.39 -8.74
C GLY A 174 2.69 6.49 -8.29
N LYS A 175 3.83 6.17 -7.66
CA LYS A 175 4.85 7.17 -7.28
C LYS A 175 5.27 8.02 -8.48
N GLY A 176 5.12 9.34 -8.36
CA GLY A 176 5.39 10.33 -9.39
C GLY A 176 4.20 10.68 -10.28
N LEU A 177 3.04 10.03 -10.11
CA LEU A 177 1.77 10.46 -10.70
C LEU A 177 1.15 11.54 -9.83
N GLY A 178 0.77 12.66 -10.45
CA GLY A 178 0.23 13.81 -9.75
C GLY A 178 1.13 14.22 -8.59
N ALA A 179 0.54 14.24 -7.40
CA ALA A 179 1.25 14.48 -6.18
C ALA A 179 1.72 13.18 -5.49
N ASN A 180 1.70 11.96 -6.00
CA ASN A 180 2.15 10.81 -5.19
C ASN A 180 3.69 10.73 -4.98
N ALA A 181 4.20 11.04 -3.79
CA ALA A 181 5.61 10.79 -3.40
C ALA A 181 5.79 9.58 -2.46
N ALA A 182 4.71 9.09 -1.87
CA ALA A 182 4.74 7.96 -0.93
C ALA A 182 4.97 6.62 -1.67
N GLY A 183 4.18 6.34 -2.71
CA GLY A 183 4.36 5.17 -3.57
C GLY A 183 4.10 3.83 -2.89
N ALA A 184 4.61 2.76 -3.51
CA ALA A 184 4.46 1.39 -3.03
C ALA A 184 5.02 1.18 -1.62
N LYS A 185 6.04 1.95 -1.22
CA LYS A 185 6.60 1.89 0.15
C LYS A 185 5.56 2.19 1.23
N PHE A 186 4.52 2.95 0.90
CA PHE A 186 3.42 3.31 1.80
C PHE A 186 2.07 2.75 1.33
N GLY A 187 2.06 1.74 0.46
CA GLY A 187 0.84 1.02 0.11
C GLY A 187 -0.16 1.82 -0.74
N THR A 188 0.30 2.75 -1.58
CA THR A 188 -0.58 3.58 -2.44
C THR A 188 -0.93 2.94 -3.79
N GLY A 189 -1.98 3.44 -4.43
CA GLY A 189 -2.36 3.07 -5.80
C GLY A 189 -3.28 1.85 -5.90
N TYR A 190 -3.96 1.48 -4.81
CA TYR A 190 -4.93 0.40 -4.83
C TYR A 190 -6.07 0.69 -5.81
N CYS A 191 -6.48 -0.37 -6.48
CA CYS A 191 -7.62 -0.46 -7.37
C CYS A 191 -8.07 -1.92 -7.39
N ASP A 192 -9.33 -2.17 -7.74
CA ASP A 192 -9.86 -3.51 -7.98
C ASP A 192 -11.03 -3.47 -8.97
N ALA A 193 -11.69 -4.60 -9.23
CA ALA A 193 -12.78 -4.66 -10.20
C ALA A 193 -14.10 -4.04 -9.70
N GLN A 194 -14.20 -3.72 -8.41
CA GLN A 194 -15.36 -3.06 -7.81
C GLN A 194 -15.33 -1.54 -7.97
N CYS A 195 -14.21 -0.98 -8.43
CA CYS A 195 -14.01 0.47 -8.52
C CYS A 195 -14.27 1.19 -7.18
N PRO A 196 -13.59 0.82 -6.08
CA PRO A 196 -13.87 1.29 -4.74
C PRO A 196 -13.76 2.81 -4.62
N HIS A 197 -14.80 3.41 -4.04
CA HIS A 197 -14.89 4.84 -3.75
C HIS A 197 -14.38 5.21 -2.35
N ASP A 198 -14.13 4.21 -1.50
CA ASP A 198 -13.62 4.41 -0.14
C ASP A 198 -12.10 4.63 -0.08
N ILE A 199 -11.42 4.58 -1.23
CA ILE A 199 -9.98 4.82 -1.32
C ILE A 199 -9.69 6.30 -1.11
N LYS A 200 -8.89 6.60 -0.08
CA LYS A 200 -8.53 7.97 0.32
C LYS A 200 -7.62 8.67 -0.69
N TRP A 201 -6.87 7.93 -1.50
CA TRP A 201 -5.80 8.46 -2.35
C TRP A 201 -5.86 7.87 -3.76
N MET A 202 -5.95 8.73 -4.77
CA MET A 202 -6.14 8.33 -6.17
C MET A 202 -5.29 9.22 -7.07
N ASP A 203 -4.45 8.60 -7.92
CA ASP A 203 -3.60 9.28 -8.90
C ASP A 203 -2.78 10.48 -8.37
N GLY A 204 -2.43 10.43 -7.07
CA GLY A 204 -1.68 11.47 -6.38
C GLY A 204 -2.50 12.62 -5.81
N GLU A 205 -3.82 12.50 -5.79
CA GLU A 205 -4.76 13.42 -5.12
C GLU A 205 -5.48 12.71 -3.96
N ALA A 206 -5.94 13.46 -2.98
CA ALA A 206 -6.86 12.93 -1.97
C ALA A 206 -8.28 12.86 -2.53
N ASN A 207 -8.99 11.77 -2.26
CA ASN A 207 -10.41 11.57 -2.60
C ASN A 207 -11.31 12.29 -1.58
N VAL A 208 -11.22 13.63 -1.53
CA VAL A 208 -11.93 14.43 -0.52
C VAL A 208 -13.44 14.40 -0.68
N ASP A 209 -13.94 14.25 -1.91
CA ASP A 209 -15.36 14.20 -2.23
C ASP A 209 -15.96 12.77 -2.23
N GLY A 210 -15.10 11.74 -2.21
CA GLY A 210 -15.52 10.34 -2.33
C GLY A 210 -16.18 10.01 -3.68
N ALA A 211 -16.10 10.91 -4.66
CA ALA A 211 -16.92 10.82 -5.87
C ALA A 211 -16.33 9.89 -6.93
N HIS A 212 -15.03 9.56 -6.84
CA HIS A 212 -14.35 8.73 -7.82
C HIS A 212 -13.95 7.38 -7.22
N GLY A 213 -13.99 6.35 -8.07
CA GLY A 213 -13.59 5.00 -7.75
C GLY A 213 -12.32 4.59 -8.50
N MET A 214 -11.52 3.71 -7.91
CA MET A 214 -10.27 3.21 -8.50
C MET A 214 -10.46 1.83 -9.14
N CYS A 215 -10.58 1.78 -10.46
CA CYS A 215 -10.83 0.54 -11.20
C CYS A 215 -9.55 -0.09 -11.76
N CYS A 216 -9.39 -1.41 -11.64
CA CYS A 216 -8.47 -2.18 -12.47
C CYS A 216 -8.89 -3.65 -12.57
N PHE A 217 -8.15 -4.45 -13.34
CA PHE A 217 -8.42 -5.89 -13.40
C PHE A 217 -8.07 -6.57 -12.08
N GLU A 218 -8.87 -7.56 -11.72
CA GLU A 218 -8.77 -8.37 -10.52
C GLU A 218 -8.81 -9.85 -10.90
N MET A 219 -8.09 -10.68 -10.15
CA MET A 219 -8.10 -12.13 -10.24
C MET A 219 -8.13 -12.67 -8.81
N ASP A 220 -9.26 -13.23 -8.42
CA ASP A 220 -9.48 -13.72 -7.08
C ASP A 220 -9.00 -15.16 -6.98
N ILE A 221 -7.86 -15.37 -6.30
CA ILE A 221 -7.32 -16.72 -6.09
C ILE A 221 -8.05 -17.41 -4.95
N TRP A 222 -8.40 -16.65 -3.93
CA TRP A 222 -9.01 -17.15 -2.70
C TRP A 222 -9.83 -16.06 -2.04
N GLU A 223 -11.15 -16.18 -2.08
CA GLU A 223 -12.08 -15.46 -1.21
C GLU A 223 -12.80 -16.47 -0.32
N ALA A 224 -12.49 -16.49 0.98
CA ALA A 224 -13.01 -17.54 1.83
C ALA A 224 -13.16 -17.20 3.30
N ASN A 225 -13.95 -18.05 3.95
CA ASN A 225 -13.91 -18.30 5.38
C ASN A 225 -14.04 -19.81 5.61
N LYS A 226 -14.22 -20.27 6.86
CA LYS A 226 -14.31 -21.70 7.15
C LYS A 226 -15.53 -22.41 6.53
N MET A 227 -16.48 -21.68 5.96
CA MET A 227 -17.74 -22.21 5.45
C MET A 227 -17.77 -22.34 3.92
N ALA A 228 -17.13 -21.42 3.20
CA ALA A 228 -17.15 -21.35 1.75
C ALA A 228 -15.87 -20.71 1.21
N THR A 229 -15.50 -21.09 -0.01
CA THR A 229 -14.39 -20.52 -0.77
C THR A 229 -14.80 -20.32 -2.23
N ALA A 230 -14.30 -19.26 -2.86
CA ALA A 230 -14.46 -18.94 -4.27
C ALA A 230 -13.14 -18.46 -4.89
N PHE A 231 -13.04 -18.64 -6.21
CA PHE A 231 -12.05 -18.03 -7.09
C PHE A 231 -12.79 -17.48 -8.31
N THR A 232 -12.37 -16.31 -8.81
CA THR A 232 -13.09 -15.56 -9.85
C THR A 232 -12.12 -14.96 -10.87
#